data_AF-A0A0A9YFF0-F1
#
_entry.id   AF-A0A0A9YFF0-F1
#
_cell.length_a   1.000
_cell.length_b   1.000
_cell.length_c   1.000
_cell.angle_alpha   90.00
_cell.angle_beta   90.00
_cell.angle_gamma   90.00
#
_symmetry.space_group_name_H-M   'P 1'
#
loop_
_entity.id
_entity.type
_entity.pdbx_description
1 polymer ?
#
loop_
_entity_poly.entity_id
_entity_poly.type
_entity_poly.pdbx_seq_one_letter_code
_entity_poly.pdbx_strand_id
1 'polypeptide(L)'
;MFLYRTVCRRVTVPVLKKTTRNSRCSKIVLTRKLFNSSRCGCSADSRTSIRDQEVPVNTSDFVSVSQVKQKLLKNNHVFEDGHCCLSVDCVFCKSQSKLFINKITGFFICYGCSRAGSWQQLEHVLTNHSAASESQVEKEEGTEDGSAAWKKISKHLRPVGDLSEGERISVTQKLDFKTLPWSLLERKGVMLDDKNDEFYWPLAVPGNETVVPGYKTICSDLSEQCYPHSSAAGVVILTSEEGRAKTAVLVPTLRDSLALSLQDLKGIDVICLPHVLFASNGTTHSGRV
;
A
#
# COMPACT_ATOMS: atom_id res chain seq x y z
N MET A 1 -0.32 47.59 2.43
CA MET A 1 -1.76 47.69 2.74
C MET A 1 -2.51 46.92 1.65
N PHE A 2 -2.75 45.62 1.87
CA PHE A 2 -3.55 44.79 0.96
C PHE A 2 -4.55 43.99 1.80
N LEU A 3 -5.82 44.21 1.49
CA LEU A 3 -7.00 43.76 2.22
C LEU A 3 -7.30 42.29 1.91
N TYR A 4 -7.39 41.49 2.98
CA TYR A 4 -8.00 40.17 2.97
C TYR A 4 -9.51 40.30 2.68
N ARG A 5 -10.02 39.53 1.71
CA ARG A 5 -11.45 39.25 1.57
C ARG A 5 -11.74 37.82 1.99
N THR A 6 -12.20 37.69 3.23
CA THR A 6 -12.76 36.47 3.80
C THR A 6 -14.15 36.23 3.21
N VAL A 7 -14.33 35.19 2.40
CA VAL A 7 -15.66 34.75 1.97
C VAL A 7 -16.16 33.69 2.94
N CYS A 8 -17.00 34.14 3.87
CA CYS A 8 -17.72 33.30 4.83
C CYS A 8 -18.94 32.71 4.12
N ARG A 9 -18.92 31.43 3.71
CA ARG A 9 -20.13 30.73 3.27
C ARG A 9 -20.74 29.96 4.45
N ARG A 10 -21.87 30.47 4.94
CA ARG A 10 -22.78 29.75 5.84
C ARG A 10 -23.33 28.53 5.09
N VAL A 11 -23.07 27.32 5.60
CA VAL A 11 -23.77 26.11 5.17
C VAL A 11 -24.87 25.84 6.19
N THR A 12 -26.12 26.04 5.77
CA THR A 12 -27.32 25.64 6.49
C THR A 12 -27.43 24.12 6.48
N VAL A 13 -27.54 23.51 7.66
CA VAL A 13 -27.71 22.07 7.84
C VAL A 13 -29.20 21.72 7.63
N PRO A 14 -29.58 20.83 6.70
CA PRO A 14 -30.94 20.31 6.66
C PRO A 14 -31.10 19.22 7.73
N VAL A 15 -32.01 19.46 8.67
CA VAL A 15 -32.52 18.49 9.64
C VAL A 15 -33.36 17.45 8.89
N LEU A 16 -32.81 16.24 8.71
CA LEU A 16 -33.56 15.12 8.15
C LEU A 16 -34.34 14.39 9.24
N LYS A 17 -35.67 14.46 9.12
CA LYS A 17 -36.66 13.74 9.92
C LYS A 17 -36.51 12.23 9.76
N LYS A 18 -36.66 11.51 10.87
CA LYS A 18 -36.77 10.05 10.93
C LYS A 18 -37.90 9.56 10.01
N THR A 19 -37.59 8.63 9.12
CA THR A 19 -38.59 7.77 8.49
C THR A 19 -38.11 6.34 8.58
N THR A 20 -38.80 5.56 9.41
CA THR A 20 -38.72 4.11 9.54
C THR A 20 -39.23 3.45 8.26
N ARG A 21 -38.44 2.56 7.63
CA ARG A 21 -38.97 1.43 6.85
C ARG A 21 -37.91 0.37 6.52
N ASN A 22 -38.15 -0.82 7.09
CA ASN A 22 -37.76 -2.17 6.65
C ASN A 22 -36.39 -2.40 6.00
N SER A 23 -35.48 -2.93 6.81
CA SER A 23 -34.30 -3.68 6.40
C SER A 23 -34.67 -5.07 5.86
N ARG A 24 -34.53 -5.29 4.54
CA ARG A 24 -34.16 -6.62 4.01
C ARG A 24 -32.68 -6.55 3.68
N CYS A 25 -31.88 -7.19 4.53
CA CYS A 25 -30.44 -7.31 4.37
C CYS A 25 -30.16 -8.40 3.33
N SER A 26 -29.87 -8.00 2.09
CA SER A 26 -29.34 -8.92 1.08
C SER A 26 -27.85 -9.11 1.38
N LYS A 27 -27.49 -10.27 1.94
CA LYS A 27 -26.10 -10.74 2.00
C LYS A 27 -25.55 -10.81 0.58
N ILE A 28 -24.64 -9.91 0.22
CA ILE A 28 -23.84 -10.06 -1.00
C ILE A 28 -22.72 -11.04 -0.66
N VAL A 29 -22.94 -12.30 -0.99
CA VAL A 29 -21.89 -13.31 -1.06
C VAL A 29 -21.18 -13.09 -2.40
N LEU A 30 -19.92 -12.68 -2.37
CA LEU A 30 -19.05 -12.58 -3.54
C LEU A 30 -18.69 -13.99 -4.01
N THR A 31 -19.59 -14.64 -4.76
CA THR A 31 -19.20 -15.80 -5.57
C THR A 31 -18.39 -15.33 -6.76
N ARG A 32 -17.10 -15.71 -6.82
CA ARG A 32 -16.23 -15.58 -8.00
C ARG A 32 -16.93 -16.22 -9.21
N LYS A 33 -17.51 -15.41 -10.09
CA LYS A 33 -17.79 -15.84 -11.47
C LYS A 33 -16.56 -15.48 -12.29
N LEU A 34 -15.72 -16.49 -12.51
CA LEU A 34 -14.70 -16.46 -13.55
C LEU A 34 -15.43 -16.31 -14.89
N PHE A 35 -15.26 -15.17 -15.53
CA PHE A 35 -15.57 -14.99 -16.94
C PHE A 35 -14.42 -15.63 -17.73
N ASN A 36 -14.69 -16.76 -18.37
CA ASN A 36 -13.92 -17.15 -19.56
C ASN A 36 -14.87 -17.75 -20.59
N SER A 37 -14.86 -17.16 -21.78
CA SER A 37 -15.48 -17.72 -22.98
C SER A 37 -14.74 -17.18 -24.20
N SER A 38 -13.62 -17.83 -24.51
CA SER A 38 -13.22 -18.12 -25.89
C SER A 38 -13.02 -19.63 -25.99
N ARG A 39 -13.71 -20.24 -26.93
CA ARG A 39 -13.87 -21.69 -27.13
C ARG A 39 -12.53 -22.42 -27.24
N CYS A 40 -12.36 -23.48 -26.46
CA CYS A 40 -11.63 -24.67 -26.90
C CYS A 40 -12.19 -25.89 -26.17
N GLY A 41 -12.63 -26.89 -26.93
CA GLY A 41 -13.24 -28.10 -26.41
C GLY A 41 -12.19 -29.13 -26.04
N CYS A 42 -12.32 -29.73 -24.86
CA CYS A 42 -11.77 -31.05 -24.50
C CYS A 42 -12.57 -31.60 -23.30
N SER A 43 -12.71 -32.93 -23.30
CA SER A 43 -13.65 -33.77 -22.53
C SER A 43 -13.73 -33.55 -21.02
N ALA A 44 -14.93 -33.85 -20.53
CA ALA A 44 -15.23 -34.14 -19.13
C ALA A 44 -14.42 -35.33 -18.62
N ASP A 45 -13.72 -35.17 -17.49
CA ASP A 45 -13.95 -35.98 -16.29
C ASP A 45 -12.97 -35.60 -15.16
N SER A 46 -13.52 -35.55 -13.95
CA SER A 46 -12.89 -35.45 -12.61
C SER A 46 -13.34 -34.21 -11.82
N ARG A 47 -14.52 -34.30 -11.22
CA ARG A 47 -14.96 -33.41 -10.12
C ARG A 47 -14.24 -33.83 -8.83
N THR A 48 -13.11 -33.21 -8.52
CA THR A 48 -12.59 -33.17 -7.15
C THR A 48 -13.27 -32.01 -6.40
N SER A 49 -14.14 -32.39 -5.46
CA SER A 49 -14.76 -31.47 -4.48
C SER A 49 -13.67 -30.89 -3.57
N ILE A 50 -13.23 -29.67 -3.85
CA ILE A 50 -12.46 -28.87 -2.88
C ILE A 50 -13.45 -28.47 -1.78
N ARG A 51 -13.33 -29.10 -0.61
CA ARG A 51 -14.00 -28.61 0.60
C ARG A 51 -13.33 -27.29 0.97
N ASP A 52 -14.10 -26.21 0.99
CA ASP A 52 -13.71 -24.95 1.60
C ASP A 52 -13.43 -25.22 3.08
N GLN A 53 -12.14 -25.30 3.44
CA GLN A 53 -11.73 -25.35 4.82
C GLN A 53 -11.68 -23.90 5.32
N GLU A 54 -12.80 -23.47 5.93
CA GLU A 54 -12.84 -22.22 6.69
C GLU A 54 -11.78 -22.30 7.80
N VAL A 55 -10.71 -21.53 7.66
CA VAL A 55 -9.74 -21.34 8.75
C VAL A 55 -10.47 -20.56 9.85
N PRO A 56 -10.52 -21.06 11.10
CA PRO A 56 -11.19 -20.35 12.18
C PRO A 56 -10.40 -19.08 12.48
N VAL A 57 -10.95 -17.91 12.14
CA VAL A 57 -10.48 -16.65 12.71
C VAL A 57 -10.95 -16.65 14.16
N ASN A 58 -10.01 -16.70 15.12
CA ASN A 58 -10.32 -16.51 16.53
C ASN A 58 -11.14 -15.22 16.70
N THR A 59 -12.41 -15.34 17.07
CA THR A 59 -13.39 -14.25 17.12
C THR A 59 -13.19 -13.29 18.31
N SER A 60 -12.16 -13.49 19.14
CA SER A 60 -11.93 -12.70 20.36
C SER A 60 -11.23 -11.36 20.14
N ASP A 61 -10.56 -11.15 19.00
CA ASP A 61 -9.71 -9.97 18.77
C ASP A 61 -10.20 -9.03 17.67
N PHE A 62 -11.34 -9.34 17.04
CA PHE A 62 -11.89 -8.52 15.96
C PHE A 62 -12.57 -7.26 16.50
N VAL A 63 -12.01 -6.10 16.20
CA VAL A 63 -12.60 -4.80 16.52
C VAL A 63 -13.19 -4.17 15.26
N SER A 64 -14.46 -3.77 15.33
CA SER A 64 -15.11 -3.15 14.17
C SER A 64 -14.53 -1.77 13.88
N VAL A 65 -14.39 -1.43 12.59
CA VAL A 65 -13.92 -0.10 12.15
C VAL A 65 -14.72 1.04 12.77
N SER A 66 -16.04 0.86 12.95
CA SER A 66 -16.91 1.85 13.58
C SER A 66 -16.52 2.11 15.04
N GLN A 67 -16.16 1.08 15.81
CA GLN A 67 -15.68 1.24 17.18
C GLN A 67 -14.33 1.98 17.22
N VAL A 68 -13.41 1.60 16.34
CA VAL A 68 -12.12 2.29 16.18
C VAL A 68 -12.33 3.79 15.91
N LYS A 69 -13.16 4.14 14.91
CA LYS A 69 -13.48 5.53 14.56
C LYS A 69 -14.09 6.30 15.74
N GLN A 70 -15.05 5.70 16.44
CA GLN A 70 -15.66 6.33 17.61
C GLN A 70 -14.63 6.59 18.72
N LYS A 71 -13.72 5.66 18.96
CA LYS A 71 -12.67 5.81 19.98
C LYS A 71 -11.64 6.87 19.60
N LEU A 72 -11.25 6.96 18.33
CA LEU A 72 -10.37 8.03 17.85
C LEU A 72 -11.01 9.42 18.07
N LEU A 73 -12.28 9.58 17.67
CA LEU A 73 -13.00 10.85 17.86
C LEU A 73 -13.19 11.21 19.33
N LYS A 74 -13.50 10.22 20.19
CA LYS A 74 -13.65 10.44 21.63
C LYS A 74 -12.36 10.94 22.30
N ASN A 75 -11.20 10.54 21.78
CA ASN A 75 -9.89 10.98 22.27
C ASN A 75 -9.32 12.16 21.45
N ASN A 76 -10.15 12.89 20.70
CA ASN A 76 -9.77 14.08 19.92
C ASN A 76 -8.72 13.82 18.81
N HIS A 77 -8.67 12.61 18.26
CA HIS A 77 -7.83 12.31 17.09
C HIS A 77 -8.62 12.47 15.79
N VAL A 78 -8.12 13.35 14.92
CA VAL A 78 -8.57 13.45 13.53
C VAL A 78 -7.99 12.26 12.76
N PHE A 79 -8.80 11.64 11.91
CA PHE A 79 -8.38 10.53 11.08
C PHE A 79 -8.81 10.70 9.62
N GLU A 80 -8.02 10.15 8.72
CA GLU A 80 -8.33 10.00 7.31
C GLU A 80 -8.81 8.57 7.04
N ASP A 81 -9.92 8.45 6.31
CA ASP A 81 -10.50 7.16 5.98
C ASP A 81 -9.92 6.64 4.65
N GLY A 82 -8.87 5.82 4.72
CA GLY A 82 -8.18 5.20 3.58
C GLY A 82 -8.97 4.04 2.95
N HIS A 83 -8.42 3.36 1.94
CA HIS A 83 -9.08 2.17 1.38
C HIS A 83 -9.06 0.99 2.37
N CYS A 84 -7.87 0.58 2.79
CA CYS A 84 -7.66 -0.57 3.67
C CYS A 84 -7.40 -0.20 5.13
N CYS A 85 -7.07 1.05 5.40
CA CYS A 85 -6.67 1.53 6.72
C CYS A 85 -7.31 2.87 7.07
N LEU A 86 -7.31 3.20 8.36
CA LEU A 86 -7.49 4.55 8.88
C LEU A 86 -6.11 5.15 9.11
N SER A 87 -5.92 6.42 8.79
CA SER A 87 -4.65 7.12 9.02
C SER A 87 -4.85 8.20 10.07
N VAL A 88 -4.00 8.25 11.09
CA VAL A 88 -4.00 9.28 12.15
C VAL A 88 -2.59 9.83 12.33
N ASP A 89 -2.45 10.98 12.96
CA ASP A 89 -1.12 11.43 13.38
C ASP A 89 -0.57 10.49 14.44
N CYS A 90 0.70 10.11 14.30
CA CYS A 90 1.31 9.14 15.20
C CYS A 90 1.38 9.68 16.62
N VAL A 91 0.79 8.95 17.56
CA VAL A 91 0.79 9.29 18.99
C VAL A 91 2.11 8.95 19.70
N PHE A 92 2.98 8.18 19.05
CA PHE A 92 4.25 7.74 19.62
C PHE A 92 5.45 8.62 19.26
N CYS A 93 5.41 9.29 18.10
CA CYS A 93 6.55 10.05 17.59
C CYS A 93 6.16 11.48 17.21
N LYS A 94 7.08 12.41 17.48
CA LYS A 94 6.87 13.85 17.21
C LYS A 94 7.07 14.24 15.75
N SER A 95 7.40 13.28 14.88
CA SER A 95 7.89 13.50 13.50
C SER A 95 6.80 13.79 12.46
N GLN A 96 5.61 14.30 12.85
CA GLN A 96 4.45 14.50 11.96
C GLN A 96 4.11 13.28 11.07
N SER A 97 4.54 12.08 11.46
CA SER A 97 4.34 10.87 10.68
C SER A 97 2.94 10.32 10.90
N LYS A 98 2.35 9.71 9.87
CA LYS A 98 1.07 9.01 9.99
C LYS A 98 1.25 7.61 10.59
N LEU A 99 0.28 7.24 11.42
CA LEU A 99 0.06 5.90 11.93
C LEU A 99 -1.17 5.32 11.22
N PHE A 100 -1.03 4.11 10.69
CA PHE A 100 -2.05 3.42 9.90
C PHE A 100 -2.65 2.29 10.71
N ILE A 101 -3.98 2.19 10.72
CA ILE A 101 -4.74 1.14 11.42
C ILE A 101 -5.50 0.34 10.37
N ASN A 102 -5.21 -0.95 10.23
CA ASN A 102 -5.88 -1.85 9.30
C ASN A 102 -7.36 -1.99 9.68
N LYS A 103 -8.26 -1.79 8.72
CA LYS A 103 -9.72 -1.85 8.95
C LYS A 103 -10.26 -3.26 9.21
N ILE A 104 -9.55 -4.28 8.77
CA ILE A 104 -9.95 -5.68 8.92
C ILE A 104 -9.37 -6.26 10.20
N THR A 105 -8.08 -6.04 10.46
CA THR A 105 -7.38 -6.69 11.59
C THR A 105 -7.25 -5.82 12.82
N GLY A 106 -7.44 -4.49 12.72
CA GLY A 106 -7.14 -3.56 13.80
C GLY A 106 -5.65 -3.36 14.07
N PHE A 107 -4.76 -4.06 13.35
CA PHE A 107 -3.32 -3.92 13.49
C PHE A 107 -2.87 -2.52 13.07
N PHE A 108 -2.03 -1.88 13.87
CA PHE A 108 -1.49 -0.57 13.58
C PHE A 108 0.01 -0.62 13.26
N ILE A 109 0.47 0.34 12.46
CA ILE A 109 1.88 0.57 12.18
C ILE A 109 2.15 2.06 11.94
N CYS A 110 3.25 2.56 12.50
CA CYS A 110 3.82 3.85 12.12
C CYS A 110 5.20 3.65 11.51
N TYR A 111 5.35 3.99 10.23
CA TYR A 111 6.63 3.88 9.53
C TYR A 111 7.66 4.95 9.94
N GLY A 112 7.24 6.02 10.61
CA GLY A 112 8.17 7.05 11.09
C GLY A 112 8.98 6.62 12.32
N CYS A 113 8.39 5.81 13.20
CA CYS A 113 9.05 5.31 14.41
C CYS A 113 9.11 3.78 14.51
N SER A 114 8.63 3.09 13.48
CA SER A 114 8.59 1.62 13.36
C SER A 114 7.84 0.90 14.50
N ARG A 115 6.93 1.60 15.20
CA ARG A 115 6.06 0.98 16.19
C ARG A 115 4.85 0.36 15.51
N ALA A 116 4.55 -0.89 15.85
CA ALA A 116 3.43 -1.65 15.30
C ALA A 116 2.82 -2.56 16.36
N GLY A 117 1.53 -2.89 16.22
CA GLY A 117 0.86 -3.75 17.19
C GLY A 117 -0.64 -3.88 16.98
N SER A 118 -1.31 -4.49 17.95
CA SER A 118 -2.76 -4.67 17.97
C SER A 118 -3.52 -3.38 18.32
N TRP A 119 -4.80 -3.31 17.94
CA TRP A 119 -5.67 -2.20 18.32
C TRP A 119 -5.72 -2.01 19.84
N GLN A 120 -5.74 -3.08 20.62
CA GLN A 120 -5.83 -3.06 22.08
C GLN A 120 -4.64 -2.31 22.70
N GLN A 121 -3.43 -2.53 22.18
CA GLN A 121 -2.23 -1.80 22.59
C GLN A 121 -2.33 -0.31 22.25
N LEU A 122 -2.83 0.03 21.06
CA LEU A 122 -3.04 1.42 20.67
C LEU A 122 -4.13 2.09 21.50
N GLU A 123 -5.26 1.41 21.73
CA GLU A 123 -6.38 1.93 22.51
C GLU A 123 -5.93 2.28 23.92
N HIS A 124 -5.13 1.42 24.56
CA HIS A 124 -4.56 1.70 25.88
C HIS A 124 -3.75 3.01 25.88
N VAL A 125 -2.90 3.22 24.87
CA VAL A 125 -2.08 4.44 24.72
C VAL A 125 -2.95 5.67 24.43
N LEU A 126 -4.01 5.52 23.63
CA LEU A 126 -4.95 6.60 23.33
C LEU A 126 -5.73 7.03 24.59
N THR A 127 -6.05 6.10 25.49
CA THR A 127 -6.74 6.41 26.75
C THR A 127 -5.80 6.92 27.84
N ASN A 128 -4.54 6.46 27.84
CA ASN A 128 -3.54 6.78 28.85
C ASN A 128 -2.29 7.37 28.16
N HIS A 129 -2.26 8.69 27.98
CA HIS A 129 -1.16 9.36 27.27
C HIS A 129 0.24 9.12 27.90
N SER A 130 0.31 8.83 29.21
CA SER A 130 1.55 8.42 29.90
C SER A 130 2.06 7.03 29.48
N ALA A 131 1.19 6.17 28.93
CA ALA A 131 1.57 4.84 28.48
C ALA A 131 2.30 4.84 27.12
N ALA A 132 2.34 5.97 26.40
CA ALA A 132 3.06 6.08 25.13
C ALA A 132 4.57 5.84 25.29
N SER A 133 5.16 6.28 26.41
CA SER A 133 6.58 6.08 26.73
C SER A 133 6.90 4.71 27.35
N GLU A 134 5.93 4.09 28.04
CA GLU A 134 6.12 2.80 28.75
C GLU A 134 5.63 1.59 27.95
N SER A 135 4.85 1.80 26.89
CA SER A 135 4.32 0.71 26.08
C SER A 135 5.46 -0.11 25.44
N GLN A 136 5.52 -1.39 25.80
CA GLN A 136 6.28 -2.47 25.17
C GLN A 136 5.74 -2.73 23.75
N VAL A 137 5.70 -1.69 22.92
CA VAL A 137 5.51 -1.84 21.48
C VAL A 137 6.89 -2.09 20.94
N GLU A 138 7.20 -3.37 20.74
CA GLU A 138 8.49 -3.80 20.21
C GLU A 138 8.72 -3.11 18.86
N LYS A 139 9.92 -2.54 18.71
CA LYS A 139 10.47 -2.21 17.41
C LYS A 139 10.75 -3.57 16.76
N GLU A 140 10.26 -3.84 15.56
CA GLU A 140 10.61 -5.09 14.87
C GLU A 140 12.15 -5.17 14.77
N GLU A 141 12.78 -5.99 15.62
CA GLU A 141 14.22 -6.23 15.61
C GLU A 141 14.52 -7.33 14.59
N GLY A 142 15.52 -7.09 13.72
CA GLY A 142 15.98 -8.07 12.73
C GLY A 142 15.52 -7.84 11.29
N THR A 143 14.75 -6.79 11.01
CA THR A 143 14.42 -6.40 9.63
C THR A 143 15.60 -5.72 8.95
N GLU A 144 15.89 -6.09 7.69
CA GLU A 144 16.91 -5.41 6.91
C GLU A 144 16.57 -3.90 6.79
N ASP A 145 17.54 -3.02 7.07
CA ASP A 145 17.32 -1.57 6.99
C ASP A 145 17.34 -1.10 5.52
N GLY A 146 16.18 -1.21 4.87
CA GLY A 146 16.01 -0.77 3.50
C GLY A 146 16.24 0.72 3.29
N SER A 147 16.04 1.56 4.31
CA SER A 147 16.34 2.99 4.24
C SER A 147 17.84 3.25 4.16
N ALA A 148 18.63 2.54 4.96
CA ALA A 148 20.09 2.61 4.89
C ALA A 148 20.62 2.04 3.57
N ALA A 149 20.06 0.92 3.10
CA ALA A 149 20.43 0.32 1.83
C ALA A 149 20.14 1.25 0.64
N TRP A 150 18.96 1.87 0.61
CA TRP A 150 18.61 2.87 -0.42
C TRP A 150 19.61 4.01 -0.46
N LYS A 151 19.92 4.62 0.69
CA LYS A 151 20.91 5.71 0.80
C LYS A 151 22.31 5.32 0.34
N LYS A 152 22.67 4.04 0.45
CA LYS A 152 23.97 3.52 0.00
C LYS A 152 23.97 3.35 -1.52
N ILE A 153 22.99 2.63 -2.07
CA ILE A 153 22.96 2.30 -3.50
C ILE A 153 22.70 3.55 -4.34
N SER A 154 21.82 4.45 -3.90
CA SER A 154 21.42 5.65 -4.66
C SER A 154 22.56 6.60 -5.01
N LYS A 155 23.70 6.53 -4.30
CA LYS A 155 24.92 7.30 -4.59
C LYS A 155 25.62 6.88 -5.89
N HIS A 156 25.30 5.68 -6.38
CA HIS A 156 25.91 5.09 -7.57
C HIS A 156 24.93 5.00 -8.73
N LEU A 157 23.69 5.48 -8.54
CA LEU A 157 22.64 5.43 -9.55
C LEU A 157 22.47 6.82 -10.19
N ARG A 158 22.02 6.82 -11.44
CA ARG A 158 21.69 8.02 -12.21
C ARG A 158 20.17 8.20 -12.28
N PRO A 159 19.62 9.38 -11.97
CA PRO A 159 18.20 9.66 -12.18
C PRO A 159 17.80 9.44 -13.64
N VAL A 160 16.62 8.87 -13.89
CA VAL A 160 16.14 8.69 -15.27
C VAL A 160 15.86 10.01 -15.99
N GLY A 161 15.68 11.11 -15.24
CA GLY A 161 15.55 12.46 -15.78
C GLY A 161 16.80 12.90 -16.56
N ASP A 162 17.98 12.42 -16.15
CA ASP A 162 19.28 12.81 -16.73
C ASP A 162 19.63 12.02 -18.01
N LEU A 163 18.78 11.08 -18.43
CA LEU A 163 18.98 10.30 -19.65
C LEU A 163 18.71 11.14 -20.89
N SER A 164 19.62 11.07 -21.86
CA SER A 164 19.43 11.61 -23.20
C SER A 164 18.32 10.88 -23.96
N GLU A 165 17.81 11.49 -25.03
CA GLU A 165 16.75 10.89 -25.86
C GLU A 165 17.15 9.52 -26.43
N GLY A 166 18.39 9.37 -26.90
CA GLY A 166 18.91 8.10 -27.40
C GLY A 166 18.97 7.01 -26.32
N GLU A 167 19.38 7.36 -25.10
CA GLU A 167 19.38 6.45 -23.95
C GLU A 167 17.95 6.04 -23.57
N ARG A 168 17.01 6.99 -23.55
CA ARG A 168 15.59 6.70 -23.29
C ARG A 168 15.01 5.72 -24.30
N ILE A 169 15.34 5.86 -25.59
CA ILE A 169 14.91 4.92 -26.63
C ILE A 169 15.46 3.52 -26.35
N SER A 170 16.77 3.41 -26.10
CA SER A 170 17.44 2.14 -25.78
C SER A 170 16.81 1.45 -24.57
N VAL A 171 16.62 2.18 -23.48
CA VAL A 171 15.97 1.70 -22.26
C VAL A 171 14.54 1.22 -22.51
N THR A 172 13.76 2.01 -23.23
CA THR A 172 12.35 1.70 -23.53
C THR A 172 12.24 0.36 -24.25
N GLN A 173 13.12 0.13 -25.23
CA GLN A 173 13.17 -1.12 -25.99
C GLN A 173 13.57 -2.31 -25.12
N LYS A 174 14.56 -2.14 -24.24
CA LYS A 174 14.99 -3.19 -23.31
C LYS A 174 13.87 -3.65 -22.38
N LEU A 175 13.07 -2.71 -21.88
CA LEU A 175 11.92 -3.02 -21.02
C LEU A 175 10.71 -3.59 -21.78
N ASP A 176 10.82 -3.79 -23.10
CA ASP A 176 9.77 -4.30 -23.98
C ASP A 176 8.52 -3.40 -23.98
N PHE A 177 8.74 -2.08 -24.00
CA PHE A 177 7.70 -1.08 -24.18
C PHE A 177 7.90 -0.31 -25.48
N LYS A 178 6.82 0.30 -25.99
CA LYS A 178 6.91 1.26 -27.12
C LYS A 178 7.33 2.64 -26.66
N THR A 179 6.92 3.01 -25.45
CA THR A 179 7.22 4.28 -24.79
C THR A 179 7.07 4.08 -23.29
N LEU A 180 7.74 4.91 -22.50
CA LEU A 180 7.60 4.97 -21.05
C LEU A 180 7.10 6.35 -20.62
N PRO A 181 6.39 6.46 -19.49
CA PRO A 181 5.91 7.73 -18.97
C PRO A 181 7.06 8.48 -18.26
N TRP A 182 8.06 8.95 -19.01
CA TRP A 182 9.32 9.49 -18.47
C TRP A 182 9.15 10.55 -17.39
N SER A 183 8.23 11.50 -17.58
CA SER A 183 7.93 12.55 -16.59
C SER A 183 7.38 11.99 -15.27
N LEU A 184 6.60 10.91 -15.33
CA LEU A 184 6.12 10.22 -14.14
C LEU A 184 7.27 9.48 -13.45
N LEU A 185 8.12 8.79 -14.21
CA LEU A 185 9.25 8.04 -13.65
C LEU A 185 10.25 8.98 -12.97
N GLU A 186 10.55 10.11 -13.58
CA GLU A 186 11.41 11.15 -13.00
C GLU A 186 10.82 11.67 -11.69
N ARG A 187 9.53 12.03 -11.66
CA ARG A 187 8.85 12.49 -10.45
C ARG A 187 8.82 11.46 -9.34
N LYS A 188 8.71 10.18 -9.71
CA LYS A 188 8.72 9.06 -8.76
C LYS A 188 10.13 8.65 -8.33
N GLY A 189 11.16 9.39 -8.75
CA GLY A 189 12.54 9.19 -8.31
C GLY A 189 13.14 7.87 -8.80
N VAL A 190 12.71 7.40 -9.97
CA VAL A 190 13.28 6.19 -10.59
C VAL A 190 14.72 6.47 -11.01
N MET A 191 15.60 5.51 -10.73
CA MET A 191 17.03 5.62 -10.98
C MET A 191 17.51 4.44 -11.84
N LEU A 192 18.63 4.62 -12.54
CA LEU A 192 19.29 3.64 -13.38
C LEU A 192 20.69 3.34 -12.82
N ASP A 193 21.07 2.07 -12.76
CA ASP A 193 22.45 1.64 -12.63
C ASP A 193 23.07 1.46 -14.02
N ASP A 194 23.97 2.36 -14.41
CA ASP A 194 24.64 2.30 -15.72
C ASP A 194 25.53 1.06 -15.89
N LYS A 195 25.97 0.42 -14.80
CA LYS A 195 26.87 -0.75 -14.86
C LYS A 195 26.11 -2.04 -15.12
N ASN A 196 25.00 -2.23 -14.43
CA ASN A 196 24.21 -3.46 -14.47
C ASN A 196 22.97 -3.33 -15.37
N ASP A 197 22.69 -2.12 -15.87
CA ASP A 197 21.52 -1.81 -16.70
C ASP A 197 20.21 -2.14 -15.98
N GLU A 198 20.17 -1.80 -14.69
CA GLU A 198 19.07 -2.10 -13.78
C GLU A 198 18.34 -0.83 -13.37
N PHE A 199 17.02 -0.91 -13.30
CA PHE A 199 16.18 0.19 -12.87
C PHE A 199 15.77 0.01 -11.43
N TYR A 200 15.82 1.10 -10.66
CA TYR A 200 15.51 1.12 -9.25
C TYR A 200 14.31 2.05 -9.00
N TRP A 201 13.23 1.49 -8.46
CA TRP A 201 12.07 2.22 -7.98
C TRP A 201 12.12 2.34 -6.46
N PRO A 202 12.24 3.56 -5.90
CA PRO A 202 12.10 3.74 -4.46
C PRO A 202 10.68 3.35 -4.02
N LEU A 203 10.59 2.61 -2.92
CA LEU A 203 9.32 2.37 -2.26
C LEU A 203 8.87 3.67 -1.57
N ALA A 204 7.58 3.96 -1.64
CA ALA A 204 6.97 5.09 -0.96
C ALA A 204 6.14 4.60 0.22
N VAL A 205 6.20 5.33 1.32
CA VAL A 205 5.25 5.19 2.42
C VAL A 205 4.14 6.22 2.20
N PRO A 206 2.88 5.79 2.01
CA PRO A 206 1.76 6.71 1.98
C PRO A 206 1.79 7.64 3.20
N GLY A 207 1.64 8.95 2.99
CA GLY A 207 1.66 9.94 4.08
C GLY A 207 3.04 10.20 4.73
N ASN A 208 4.12 9.61 4.22
CA ASN A 208 5.49 9.98 4.58
C ASN A 208 6.42 9.77 3.37
N GLU A 209 6.31 10.66 2.39
CA GLU A 209 7.06 10.58 1.13
C GLU A 209 8.56 10.83 1.29
N THR A 210 9.00 11.40 2.43
CA THR A 210 10.42 11.64 2.71
C THR A 210 11.20 10.39 3.09
N VAL A 211 10.49 9.32 3.49
CA VAL A 211 11.11 8.06 3.92
C VAL A 211 10.99 7.05 2.78
N VAL A 212 12.15 6.58 2.31
CA VAL A 212 12.25 5.48 1.34
C VAL A 212 12.64 4.21 2.10
N PRO A 213 11.68 3.35 2.48
CA PRO A 213 11.93 2.16 3.30
C PRO A 213 12.63 1.02 2.55
N GLY A 214 12.84 1.15 1.24
CA GLY A 214 13.39 0.11 0.38
C GLY A 214 13.22 0.46 -1.09
N TYR A 215 13.44 -0.51 -1.96
CA TYR A 215 13.32 -0.33 -3.41
C TYR A 215 12.89 -1.63 -4.10
N LYS A 216 12.27 -1.51 -5.27
CA LYS A 216 12.15 -2.61 -6.24
C LYS A 216 13.09 -2.36 -7.41
N THR A 217 13.52 -3.45 -8.06
CA THR A 217 14.33 -3.37 -9.27
C THR A 217 13.68 -4.09 -10.44
N ILE A 218 13.95 -3.63 -11.65
CA ILE A 218 13.85 -4.45 -12.87
C ILE A 218 15.27 -4.68 -13.35
N CYS A 219 15.70 -5.94 -13.36
CA CYS A 219 17.00 -6.35 -13.85
C CYS A 219 17.02 -6.43 -15.38
N SER A 220 18.22 -6.55 -15.96
CA SER A 220 18.41 -6.63 -17.42
C SER A 220 17.75 -7.85 -18.07
N ASP A 221 17.49 -8.91 -17.30
CA ASP A 221 16.73 -10.10 -17.71
C ASP A 221 15.20 -9.95 -17.53
N LEU A 222 14.74 -8.74 -17.20
CA LEU A 222 13.35 -8.40 -16.87
C LEU A 222 12.80 -9.06 -15.60
N SER A 223 13.66 -9.70 -14.79
CA SER A 223 13.27 -10.15 -13.47
C SER A 223 13.07 -8.96 -12.53
N GLU A 224 12.16 -9.12 -11.57
CA GLU A 224 11.90 -8.11 -10.56
C GLU A 224 12.38 -8.58 -9.19
N GLN A 225 13.07 -7.70 -8.48
CA GLN A 225 13.47 -7.94 -7.10
C GLN A 225 12.94 -6.84 -6.19
N CYS A 226 12.86 -7.12 -4.89
CA CYS A 226 12.52 -6.14 -3.87
C CYS A 226 13.49 -6.27 -2.71
N TYR A 227 13.91 -5.12 -2.19
CA TYR A 227 14.70 -5.02 -0.98
C TYR A 227 14.05 -4.03 -0.02
N PRO A 228 13.90 -4.38 1.27
CA PRO A 228 14.15 -5.69 1.89
C PRO A 228 13.30 -6.84 1.34
N HIS A 229 13.85 -8.05 1.26
CA HIS A 229 13.15 -9.14 0.55
C HIS A 229 11.90 -9.66 1.28
N SER A 230 11.90 -9.71 2.60
CA SER A 230 10.77 -10.22 3.40
C SER A 230 10.08 -9.14 4.22
N SER A 231 10.76 -8.03 4.48
CA SER A 231 10.32 -6.96 5.38
C SER A 231 10.16 -5.61 4.69
N ALA A 232 10.10 -5.57 3.35
CA ALA A 232 9.89 -4.31 2.66
C ALA A 232 8.58 -3.65 3.10
N ALA A 233 8.74 -2.50 3.74
CA ALA A 233 7.67 -1.56 3.99
C ALA A 233 7.44 -0.69 2.74
N GLY A 234 6.24 -0.13 2.62
CA GLY A 234 5.89 0.76 1.51
C GLY A 234 5.49 0.03 0.22
N VAL A 235 5.22 0.83 -0.81
CA VAL A 235 4.70 0.38 -2.12
C VAL A 235 5.23 1.29 -3.22
N VAL A 236 5.25 0.83 -4.47
CA VAL A 236 5.46 1.74 -5.61
C VAL A 236 4.10 2.29 -6.03
N ILE A 237 3.97 3.60 -6.08
CA ILE A 237 2.71 4.29 -6.41
C ILE A 237 2.91 5.05 -7.71
N LEU A 238 2.35 4.56 -8.81
CA LEU A 238 2.36 5.20 -10.12
C LEU A 238 0.98 5.84 -10.35
N THR A 239 0.90 7.14 -10.08
CA THR A 239 -0.35 7.91 -10.15
C THR A 239 -0.19 9.03 -11.15
N SER A 240 -1.11 9.10 -12.12
CA SER A 240 -1.25 10.29 -12.96
C SER A 240 -1.89 11.39 -12.11
N GLU A 241 -1.25 12.55 -12.01
CA GLU A 241 -1.68 13.62 -11.10
C GLU A 241 -3.06 14.18 -11.42
N GLU A 242 -3.95 14.21 -10.42
CA GLU A 242 -4.73 15.36 -9.93
C GLU A 242 -5.79 14.83 -8.94
N GLY A 243 -5.62 15.17 -7.65
CA GLY A 243 -6.56 14.79 -6.60
C GLY A 243 -6.44 13.33 -6.13
N ARG A 244 -7.10 13.03 -5.00
CA ARG A 244 -7.12 11.69 -4.42
C ARG A 244 -7.93 10.75 -5.32
N ALA A 245 -7.31 9.67 -5.80
CA ALA A 245 -8.03 8.65 -6.56
C ALA A 245 -9.15 8.05 -5.73
N LYS A 246 -10.26 7.73 -6.41
CA LYS A 246 -11.42 7.07 -5.79
C LYS A 246 -11.26 5.55 -5.78
N THR A 247 -10.37 5.03 -6.62
CA THR A 247 -10.14 3.62 -6.85
C THR A 247 -8.64 3.37 -6.91
N ALA A 248 -8.21 2.22 -6.41
CA ALA A 248 -6.84 1.75 -6.57
C ALA A 248 -6.83 0.39 -7.27
N VAL A 249 -5.84 0.17 -8.12
CA VAL A 249 -5.54 -1.12 -8.73
C VAL A 249 -4.22 -1.61 -8.14
N LEU A 250 -4.28 -2.79 -7.51
CA LEU A 250 -3.10 -3.46 -6.99
C LEU A 250 -2.53 -4.37 -8.06
N VAL A 251 -1.24 -4.22 -8.32
CA VAL A 251 -0.51 -5.04 -9.29
C VAL A 251 0.71 -5.70 -8.65
N PRO A 252 1.05 -6.93 -9.07
CA PRO A 252 2.18 -7.66 -8.52
C PRO A 252 3.54 -7.20 -9.07
N THR A 253 3.56 -6.66 -10.29
CA THR A 253 4.79 -6.34 -11.02
C THR A 253 4.89 -4.86 -11.38
N LEU A 254 6.12 -4.35 -11.49
CA LEU A 254 6.42 -3.02 -12.01
C LEU A 254 6.06 -2.93 -13.49
N ARG A 255 6.25 -4.00 -14.26
CA ARG A 255 5.84 -4.04 -15.67
C ARG A 255 4.34 -3.83 -15.85
N ASP A 256 3.50 -4.49 -15.04
CA ASP A 256 2.05 -4.25 -15.05
C ASP A 256 1.73 -2.80 -14.64
N SER A 257 2.47 -2.28 -13.67
CA SER A 257 2.31 -0.89 -13.21
C SER A 257 2.59 0.10 -14.34
N LEU A 258 3.68 -0.11 -15.09
CA LEU A 258 4.04 0.68 -16.26
C LEU A 258 3.00 0.56 -17.37
N ALA A 259 2.56 -0.67 -17.69
CA ALA A 259 1.56 -0.90 -18.72
C ALA A 259 0.24 -0.16 -18.43
N LEU A 260 -0.21 -0.16 -17.16
CA LEU A 260 -1.39 0.59 -16.74
C LEU A 260 -1.17 2.10 -16.74
N SER A 261 0.01 2.58 -16.35
CA SER A 261 0.33 4.01 -16.35
C SER A 261 0.28 4.65 -17.74
N LEU A 262 0.44 3.83 -18.80
CA LEU A 262 0.32 4.27 -20.19
C LEU A 262 -1.14 4.39 -20.69
N GLN A 263 -2.14 3.95 -19.91
CA GLN A 263 -3.55 3.92 -20.33
C GLN A 263 -4.34 5.20 -20.01
N ASP A 264 -3.69 6.30 -19.59
CA ASP A 264 -4.34 7.56 -19.14
C ASP A 264 -5.51 7.33 -18.16
N LEU A 265 -5.27 6.51 -17.14
CA LEU A 265 -6.29 6.15 -16.15
C LEU A 265 -6.51 7.30 -15.16
N LYS A 266 -7.56 8.10 -15.38
CA LYS A 266 -7.90 9.22 -14.50
C LYS A 266 -8.61 8.75 -13.23
N GLY A 267 -8.17 9.27 -12.09
CA GLY A 267 -8.79 9.00 -10.79
C GLY A 267 -8.58 7.57 -10.26
N ILE A 268 -7.59 6.86 -10.80
CA ILE A 268 -7.18 5.52 -10.38
C ILE A 268 -5.71 5.56 -9.94
N ASP A 269 -5.44 5.08 -8.73
CA ASP A 269 -4.07 4.85 -8.28
C ASP A 269 -3.60 3.46 -8.70
N VAL A 270 -2.44 3.36 -9.37
CA VAL A 270 -1.79 2.08 -9.63
C VAL A 270 -0.73 1.85 -8.56
N ILE A 271 -0.94 0.81 -7.77
CA ILE A 271 -0.10 0.48 -6.61
C ILE A 271 0.57 -0.87 -6.87
N CYS A 272 1.89 -0.86 -7.04
CA CYS A 272 2.70 -2.06 -7.09
C CYS A 272 3.07 -2.49 -5.67
N LEU A 273 2.80 -3.76 -5.36
CA LEU A 273 3.22 -4.34 -4.09
C LEU A 273 4.73 -4.64 -4.09
N PRO A 274 5.40 -4.49 -2.94
CA PRO A 274 6.81 -4.87 -2.79
C PRO A 274 7.01 -6.36 -3.05
N HIS A 275 6.07 -7.20 -2.59
CA HIS A 275 6.12 -8.65 -2.70
C HIS A 275 4.99 -9.19 -3.58
N VAL A 276 5.31 -10.20 -4.39
CA VAL A 276 4.27 -11.08 -4.93
C VAL A 276 3.72 -11.87 -3.76
N LEU A 277 2.41 -11.75 -3.49
CA LEU A 277 1.72 -12.56 -2.47
C LEU A 277 1.75 -14.03 -2.92
N PHE A 278 2.86 -14.73 -2.67
CA PHE A 278 2.86 -16.18 -2.69
C PHE A 278 2.11 -16.62 -1.44
N ALA A 279 0.92 -17.21 -1.64
CA ALA A 279 0.33 -18.04 -0.61
C ALA A 279 1.38 -19.11 -0.24
N SER A 280 1.93 -19.02 0.96
CA SER A 280 2.83 -20.03 1.49
C SER A 280 2.05 -21.33 1.63
N ASN A 281 2.11 -22.19 0.61
CA ASN A 281 1.78 -23.59 0.80
C ASN A 281 2.81 -24.15 1.80
N GLY A 282 2.32 -24.53 2.97
CA GLY A 282 3.13 -24.98 4.09
C GLY A 282 4.15 -26.02 3.67
N THR A 283 5.43 -25.68 3.81
CA THR A 283 6.52 -26.65 3.77
C THR A 283 6.50 -27.44 5.06
N THR A 284 5.92 -28.64 5.00
CA THR A 284 6.11 -29.69 5.99
C THR A 284 7.60 -29.97 6.14
N HIS A 285 8.12 -29.77 7.35
CA HIS A 285 9.41 -30.31 7.77
C HIS A 285 9.40 -31.84 7.58
N SER A 286 10.12 -32.33 6.59
CA SER A 286 10.57 -33.71 6.52
C SER A 286 12.02 -33.73 6.98
N GLY A 287 12.23 -33.94 8.29
CA GLY A 287 13.51 -34.41 8.80
C GLY A 287 13.83 -35.78 8.20
N ARG A 288 15.08 -36.00 7.81
CA ARG A 288 15.64 -37.33 7.63
C ARG A 288 16.97 -37.42 8.37
N VAL A 289 16.93 -38.27 9.39
CA VAL A 289 17.93 -39.20 9.97
C VAL A 289 19.39 -38.84 9.78
#